data_AF-A0A399N9G2-F1
#
_entry.id   AF-A0A399N9G2-F1
#
_cell.length_a   1.000
_cell.length_b   1.000
_cell.length_c   1.000
_cell.angle_alpha   90.00
_cell.angle_beta   90.00
_cell.angle_gamma   90.00
#
_symmetry.space_group_name_H-M   'P 1'
#
loop_
_entity.id
_entity.type
_entity.pdbx_description
1 polymer ?
#
loop_
_entity_poly.entity_id
_entity_poly.type
_entity_poly.pdbx_seq_one_letter_code
_entity_poly.pdbx_strand_id
1 'polypeptide(L)'
;ADPGAESSGGAARLRAAGVEVTDGVLAEEAAAFLRVWLGSARLGRPFVTAKWASSLDGRIAAADGTSRWITGPAAREDVHRRRAEADAILVGTGTVLADDPALTARRPDGIPYPHQPAPVVLGDRAIPDDAAVHRHPRRLIRIAG
;
A
#
# COMPACT_ATOMS: atom_id res chain seq x y z
N ALA A 1 22.59 -11.76 3.23
CA ALA A 1 23.01 -10.67 4.12
C ALA A 1 21.87 -9.65 4.24
N ASP A 2 21.70 -9.04 5.42
CA ASP A 2 20.73 -7.97 5.67
C ASP A 2 21.07 -6.74 4.80
N PRO A 3 20.15 -6.23 3.95
CA PRO A 3 20.37 -5.04 3.12
C PRO A 3 20.29 -3.71 3.88
N GLY A 4 19.96 -3.71 5.17
CA GLY A 4 19.83 -2.49 5.96
C GLY A 4 21.16 -1.78 6.18
N ALA A 5 21.15 -0.45 6.03
CA ALA A 5 22.34 0.38 6.20
C ALA A 5 22.88 0.34 7.64
N GLU A 6 21.99 0.46 8.63
CA GLU A 6 22.36 0.48 10.05
C GLU A 6 22.18 -0.88 10.75
N SER A 7 21.30 -1.75 10.24
CA SER A 7 20.97 -3.03 10.87
C SER A 7 21.85 -4.20 10.43
N SER A 8 22.68 -4.02 9.39
CA SER A 8 23.53 -5.09 8.87
C SER A 8 24.75 -5.41 9.76
N GLY A 9 25.43 -6.51 9.46
CA GLY A 9 26.67 -6.90 10.15
C GLY A 9 26.50 -7.70 11.44
N GLY A 10 25.27 -8.00 11.88
CA GLY A 10 25.00 -8.77 13.10
C GLY A 10 25.73 -10.13 13.16
N ALA A 11 25.76 -10.87 12.04
CA ALA A 11 26.46 -12.15 11.96
C ALA A 11 27.98 -12.01 12.20
N ALA A 12 28.62 -10.97 11.64
CA ALA A 12 30.04 -10.72 11.85
C ALA A 12 30.33 -10.33 13.30
N ARG A 13 29.46 -9.52 13.91
CA ARG A 13 29.56 -9.14 15.32
C ARG A 13 29.49 -10.36 16.26
N LEU A 14 28.58 -11.29 16.00
CA LEU A 14 28.46 -12.53 16.78
C LEU A 14 29.70 -13.42 16.63
N ARG A 15 30.18 -13.63 15.40
CA ARG A 15 31.42 -14.39 15.14
C ARG A 15 32.63 -13.79 15.85
N ALA A 16 32.77 -12.47 15.82
CA ALA A 16 33.85 -11.77 16.52
C ALA A 16 33.81 -11.94 18.05
N ALA A 17 32.64 -12.22 18.61
CA ALA A 17 32.45 -12.52 20.03
C ALA A 17 32.63 -14.02 20.37
N GLY A 18 33.04 -14.86 19.41
CA GLY A 18 33.22 -16.31 19.61
C GLY A 18 31.93 -17.12 19.55
N VAL A 19 30.81 -16.53 19.09
CA VAL A 19 29.54 -17.24 18.90
C VAL A 19 29.57 -17.94 17.53
N GLU A 20 29.21 -19.23 17.52
CA GLU A 20 29.02 -19.99 16.28
C GLU A 20 27.79 -19.47 15.52
N VAL A 21 27.93 -19.18 14.22
CA VAL A 21 26.86 -18.61 13.39
C VAL A 21 26.73 -19.38 12.08
N THR A 22 25.60 -20.05 11.92
CA THR A 22 25.16 -20.71 10.69
C THR A 22 24.26 -19.77 9.88
N ASP A 23 24.56 -19.59 8.60
CA ASP A 23 23.73 -18.82 7.66
C ASP A 23 23.09 -19.72 6.60
N GLY A 24 22.19 -19.15 5.79
CA GLY A 24 21.56 -19.87 4.67
C GLY A 24 20.39 -20.80 5.04
N VAL A 25 20.11 -21.01 6.33
CA VAL A 25 18.99 -21.85 6.78
C VAL A 25 17.66 -21.27 6.28
N LEU A 26 16.94 -22.03 5.47
CA LEU A 26 15.66 -21.64 4.85
C LEU A 26 15.71 -20.27 4.15
N ALA A 27 16.84 -19.98 3.49
CA ALA A 27 17.07 -18.65 2.91
C ALA A 27 16.02 -18.26 1.86
N GLU A 28 15.52 -19.22 1.08
CA GLU A 28 14.50 -18.96 0.06
C GLU A 28 13.14 -18.65 0.67
N GLU A 29 12.73 -19.41 1.68
CA GLU A 29 11.48 -19.21 2.42
C GLU A 29 11.51 -17.88 3.19
N ALA A 30 12.63 -17.58 3.84
CA ALA A 30 12.84 -16.29 4.50
C ALA A 30 12.78 -15.13 3.50
N ALA A 31 13.38 -15.29 2.30
CA ALA A 31 13.32 -14.30 1.25
C ALA A 31 11.90 -14.11 0.68
N ALA A 32 11.14 -15.20 0.53
CA ALA A 32 9.74 -15.16 0.09
C ALA A 32 8.84 -14.46 1.13
N PHE A 33 9.03 -14.78 2.41
CA PHE A 33 8.33 -14.13 3.52
C PHE A 33 8.63 -12.62 3.58
N LEU A 34 9.91 -12.24 3.46
CA LEU A 34 10.35 -10.84 3.52
C LEU A 34 10.31 -10.13 2.16
N ARG A 35 9.71 -10.70 1.10
CA ARG A 35 9.82 -10.21 -0.28
C ARG A 35 9.53 -8.71 -0.42
N VAL A 36 8.50 -8.22 0.26
CA VAL A 36 8.09 -6.80 0.24
C VAL A 36 9.19 -5.91 0.83
N TRP A 37 9.65 -6.25 2.04
CA TRP A 37 10.69 -5.49 2.73
C TRP A 37 12.04 -5.58 2.01
N LEU A 38 12.48 -6.78 1.61
CA LEU A 38 13.72 -6.99 0.87
C LEU A 38 13.72 -6.23 -0.45
N GLY A 39 12.60 -6.26 -1.20
CA GLY A 39 12.45 -5.50 -2.43
C GLY A 39 12.58 -4.00 -2.20
N SER A 40 11.92 -3.50 -1.16
CA SER A 40 11.97 -2.07 -0.79
C SER A 40 13.38 -1.63 -0.36
N ALA A 41 13.98 -2.37 0.58
CA ALA A 41 15.30 -2.07 1.13
C ALA A 41 16.40 -2.10 0.07
N ARG A 42 16.38 -3.09 -0.85
CA ARG A 42 17.39 -3.22 -1.91
C ARG A 42 17.27 -2.16 -2.99
N LEU A 43 16.06 -1.76 -3.35
CA LEU A 43 15.82 -0.79 -4.42
C LEU A 43 15.80 0.67 -3.92
N GLY A 44 15.82 0.89 -2.60
CA GLY A 44 15.72 2.22 -2.02
C GLY A 44 14.40 2.93 -2.33
N ARG A 45 13.32 2.18 -2.58
CA ARG A 45 12.00 2.72 -2.91
C ARG A 45 10.88 1.82 -2.39
N PRO A 46 9.68 2.34 -2.11
CA PRO A 46 8.57 1.53 -1.63
C PRO A 46 8.23 0.37 -2.57
N PHE A 47 7.80 -0.76 -2.00
CA PHE A 47 7.14 -1.83 -2.76
C PHE A 47 5.73 -1.37 -3.14
N VAL A 48 5.38 -1.47 -4.43
CA VAL A 48 4.10 -0.97 -4.95
C VAL A 48 3.23 -2.12 -5.42
N THR A 49 2.02 -2.19 -4.89
CA THR A 49 0.94 -3.02 -5.46
C THR A 49 0.02 -2.13 -6.29
N ALA A 50 0.02 -2.32 -7.62
CA ALA A 50 -0.96 -1.67 -8.49
C ALA A 50 -2.25 -2.49 -8.53
N LYS A 51 -3.39 -1.86 -8.23
CA LYS A 51 -4.72 -2.47 -8.32
C LYS A 51 -5.56 -1.72 -9.34
N TRP A 52 -6.17 -2.45 -10.27
CA TRP A 52 -7.20 -1.93 -11.16
C TRP A 52 -8.47 -2.80 -11.07
N ALA A 53 -9.60 -2.25 -11.50
CA ALA A 53 -10.82 -3.00 -11.80
C ALA A 53 -11.28 -2.57 -13.18
N SER A 54 -11.66 -3.54 -14.00
CA SER A 54 -12.17 -3.30 -15.35
C SER A 54 -13.38 -4.19 -15.60
N SER A 55 -14.26 -3.75 -16.50
CA SER A 55 -15.22 -4.62 -17.15
C SER A 55 -14.50 -5.68 -18.01
N LEU A 56 -15.25 -6.68 -18.48
CA LEU A 56 -14.70 -7.77 -19.30
C LEU A 56 -14.09 -7.27 -20.62
N ASP A 57 -14.64 -6.19 -21.18
CA ASP A 57 -14.12 -5.49 -22.36
C ASP A 57 -13.04 -4.44 -22.02
N GLY A 58 -12.51 -4.45 -20.79
CA GLY A 58 -11.34 -3.67 -20.40
C GLY A 58 -11.60 -2.22 -19.99
N ARG A 59 -12.86 -1.79 -19.84
CA ARG A 59 -13.19 -0.42 -19.43
C ARG A 59 -13.11 -0.24 -17.92
N ILE A 60 -12.57 0.88 -17.48
CA ILE A 60 -12.40 1.24 -16.05
C ILE A 60 -13.49 2.19 -15.52
N ALA A 61 -14.35 2.69 -16.42
CA ALA A 61 -15.55 3.45 -16.13
C ALA A 61 -16.59 3.16 -17.23
N ALA A 62 -17.88 3.24 -16.89
CA ALA A 62 -18.95 3.24 -17.88
C ALA A 62 -18.84 4.49 -18.78
N ALA A 63 -19.50 4.46 -19.94
CA ALA A 63 -19.47 5.57 -20.91
C ALA A 63 -20.03 6.89 -20.35
N ASP A 64 -20.83 6.80 -19.27
CA ASP A 64 -21.37 7.93 -18.50
C ASP A 64 -20.44 8.39 -17.36
N GLY A 65 -19.24 7.83 -17.26
CA GLY A 65 -18.27 8.13 -16.21
C GLY A 65 -18.53 7.42 -14.88
N THR A 66 -19.60 6.63 -14.75
CA THR A 66 -19.86 5.90 -13.51
C THR A 66 -18.93 4.69 -13.39
N SER A 67 -18.15 4.64 -12.31
CA SER A 67 -17.17 3.57 -12.02
C SER A 67 -17.58 2.72 -10.82
N ARG A 68 -18.74 3.02 -10.21
CA ARG A 68 -19.17 2.41 -8.97
C ARG A 68 -19.62 0.98 -9.19
N TRP A 69 -18.93 0.08 -8.50
CA TRP A 69 -19.29 -1.34 -8.33
C TRP A 69 -19.20 -2.22 -9.58
N ILE A 70 -18.18 -1.99 -10.41
CA ILE A 70 -17.78 -2.95 -11.47
C ILE A 70 -17.49 -4.35 -10.88
N THR A 71 -16.98 -4.41 -9.65
CA THR A 71 -16.66 -5.66 -8.94
C THR A 71 -17.59 -5.92 -7.76
N GLY A 72 -17.94 -7.19 -7.53
CA GLY A 72 -18.86 -7.63 -6.47
C GLY A 72 -18.36 -7.46 -5.02
N PRO A 73 -19.20 -7.78 -4.01
CA PRO A 73 -18.90 -7.62 -2.58
C PRO A 73 -17.58 -8.26 -2.12
N ALA A 74 -17.29 -9.49 -2.54
CA ALA A 74 -16.07 -10.21 -2.15
C ALA A 74 -14.79 -9.49 -2.60
N ALA A 75 -14.79 -8.89 -3.80
CA ALA A 75 -13.66 -8.10 -4.29
C ALA A 75 -13.46 -6.81 -3.48
N ARG A 76 -14.55 -6.21 -2.99
CA ARG A 76 -14.48 -5.00 -2.16
C ARG A 76 -13.92 -5.30 -0.78
N GLU A 77 -14.35 -6.42 -0.19
CA GLU A 77 -13.79 -6.92 1.06
C GLU A 77 -12.29 -7.19 0.92
N ASP A 78 -11.87 -7.91 -0.13
CA ASP A 78 -10.45 -8.19 -0.38
C ASP A 78 -9.63 -6.89 -0.51
N VAL A 79 -10.12 -5.90 -1.27
CA VAL A 79 -9.45 -4.60 -1.39
C VAL A 79 -9.33 -3.91 -0.04
N HIS A 80 -10.37 -3.90 0.79
CA HIS A 80 -10.29 -3.27 2.09
C HIS A 80 -9.36 -3.99 3.07
N ARG A 81 -9.29 -5.33 3.02
CA ARG A 81 -8.29 -6.10 3.75
C ARG A 81 -6.87 -5.72 3.33
N ARG A 82 -6.58 -5.70 2.03
CA ARG A 82 -5.26 -5.28 1.49
C ARG A 82 -4.90 -3.86 1.87
N ARG A 83 -5.89 -2.95 1.91
CA ARG A 83 -5.68 -1.57 2.39
C ARG A 83 -5.27 -1.53 3.85
N ALA A 84 -5.84 -2.39 4.69
CA ALA A 84 -5.46 -2.46 6.11
C ALA A 84 -4.05 -3.03 6.32
N GLU A 85 -3.51 -3.78 5.36
CA GLU A 85 -2.15 -4.33 5.37
C GLU A 85 -1.10 -3.38 4.75
N ALA A 86 -1.55 -2.34 4.05
CA ALA A 86 -0.67 -1.40 3.36
C ALA A 86 -0.28 -0.21 4.27
N ASP A 87 0.95 0.29 4.09
CA ASP A 87 1.40 1.52 4.76
C ASP A 87 0.72 2.78 4.20
N ALA A 88 0.41 2.77 2.89
CA ALA A 88 -0.17 3.90 2.19
C ALA A 88 -1.10 3.46 1.04
N ILE A 89 -2.06 4.32 0.69
CA ILE A 89 -2.85 4.22 -0.54
C ILE A 89 -2.63 5.49 -1.34
N LEU A 90 -2.29 5.33 -2.62
CA LEU A 90 -2.07 6.44 -3.53
C LEU A 90 -3.15 6.48 -4.62
N VAL A 91 -3.67 7.67 -4.87
CA VAL A 91 -4.49 7.99 -6.05
C VAL A 91 -4.02 9.30 -6.68
N GLY A 92 -4.35 9.52 -7.94
CA GLY A 92 -4.15 10.83 -8.58
C GLY A 92 -5.23 11.84 -8.16
N THR A 93 -4.93 13.13 -8.26
CA THR A 93 -5.91 14.21 -8.04
C THR A 93 -7.18 14.03 -8.89
N GLY A 94 -7.08 13.44 -10.07
CA GLY A 94 -8.24 13.17 -10.94
C GLY A 94 -9.25 12.21 -10.32
N THR A 95 -8.76 11.15 -9.65
CA THR A 95 -9.61 10.21 -8.92
C THR A 95 -10.31 10.89 -7.75
N VAL A 96 -9.61 11.80 -7.05
CA VAL A 96 -10.23 12.55 -5.94
C VAL A 96 -11.39 13.40 -6.45
N LEU A 97 -11.15 14.13 -7.55
CA LEU A 97 -12.17 14.99 -8.16
C LEU A 97 -13.36 14.22 -8.76
N ALA A 98 -13.12 13.02 -9.29
CA ALA A 98 -14.16 12.21 -9.92
C ALA A 98 -14.98 11.40 -8.91
N ASP A 99 -14.35 10.81 -7.89
CA ASP A 99 -14.96 9.79 -7.04
C ASP A 99 -15.19 10.21 -5.59
N ASP A 100 -14.62 11.34 -5.15
CA ASP A 100 -14.58 11.81 -3.75
C ASP A 100 -14.29 10.69 -2.72
N PRO A 101 -13.18 9.93 -2.87
CA PRO A 101 -12.91 8.78 -2.03
C PRO A 101 -12.39 9.20 -0.65
N ALA A 102 -12.84 8.53 0.41
CA ALA A 102 -12.24 8.72 1.75
C ALA A 102 -10.86 8.05 1.90
N LEU A 103 -10.50 7.11 1.01
CA LEU A 103 -9.26 6.30 1.05
C LEU A 103 -9.03 5.49 2.34
N THR A 104 -10.08 5.14 3.08
CA THR A 104 -9.98 4.29 4.29
C THR A 104 -10.03 2.78 4.00
N ALA A 105 -9.67 1.97 4.98
CA ALA A 105 -9.91 0.52 5.07
C ALA A 105 -11.10 0.21 5.99
N ARG A 106 -12.12 -0.52 5.51
CA ARG A 106 -13.33 -0.84 6.29
C ARG A 106 -13.73 -2.30 6.07
N ARG A 107 -14.21 -2.94 7.12
CA ARG A 107 -14.82 -4.27 7.08
C ARG A 107 -16.16 -4.23 6.34
N PRO A 108 -16.72 -5.40 5.94
CA PRO A 108 -18.03 -5.47 5.28
C PRO A 108 -19.19 -4.85 6.08
N ASP A 109 -19.09 -4.88 7.42
CA ASP A 109 -20.02 -4.25 8.37
C ASP A 109 -19.87 -2.72 8.46
N GLY A 110 -18.93 -2.13 7.71
CA GLY A 110 -18.65 -0.69 7.68
C GLY A 110 -17.67 -0.22 8.75
N ILE A 111 -17.29 -1.09 9.70
CA ILE A 111 -16.39 -0.73 10.80
C ILE A 111 -14.96 -0.55 10.26
N PRO A 112 -14.26 0.55 10.61
CA PRO A 112 -12.86 0.72 10.22
C PRO A 112 -11.95 -0.39 10.76
N TYR A 113 -10.97 -0.81 9.95
CA TYR A 113 -9.88 -1.62 10.48
C TYR A 113 -9.03 -0.81 11.48
N PRO A 114 -8.42 -1.44 12.50
CA PRO A 114 -7.56 -0.74 13.46
C PRO A 114 -6.36 -0.05 12.79
N HIS A 115 -5.75 -0.71 11.81
CA HIS A 115 -4.73 -0.12 10.96
C HIS A 115 -5.37 0.59 9.77
N GLN A 116 -4.99 1.85 9.55
CA GLN A 116 -5.41 2.65 8.41
C GLN A 116 -4.16 3.12 7.66
N PRO A 117 -4.13 2.94 6.33
CA PRO A 117 -3.01 3.40 5.51
C PRO A 117 -2.94 4.93 5.46
N ALA A 118 -1.77 5.49 5.24
CA ALA A 118 -1.63 6.90 4.91
C ALA A 118 -2.31 7.21 3.56
N PRO A 119 -3.23 8.18 3.49
CA PRO A 119 -3.82 8.59 2.22
C PRO A 119 -2.84 9.50 1.48
N VAL A 120 -2.50 9.15 0.25
CA VAL A 120 -1.58 9.87 -0.62
C VAL A 120 -2.30 10.32 -1.88
N VAL A 121 -2.21 11.60 -2.21
CA VAL A 121 -2.74 12.17 -3.45
C VAL A 121 -1.61 12.77 -4.26
N LEU A 122 -1.47 12.30 -5.51
CA LEU A 122 -0.47 12.75 -6.47
C LEU A 122 -1.06 13.72 -7.50
N GLY A 123 -0.38 14.84 -7.72
CA GLY A 123 -0.63 15.81 -8.78
C GLY A 123 -0.97 17.22 -8.29
N ASP A 124 -0.99 18.17 -9.23
CA ASP A 124 -0.91 19.60 -8.91
C ASP A 124 -2.27 20.30 -8.79
N ARG A 125 -3.36 19.60 -9.13
CA ARG A 125 -4.71 20.17 -9.00
C ARG A 125 -5.09 20.39 -7.54
N ALA A 126 -5.84 21.46 -7.30
CA ALA A 126 -6.45 21.72 -6.01
C ALA A 126 -7.42 20.58 -5.64
N ILE A 127 -7.38 20.17 -4.37
CA ILE A 127 -8.36 19.25 -3.79
C ILE A 127 -9.42 20.13 -3.10
N PRO A 128 -10.72 19.93 -3.36
CA PRO A 128 -11.77 20.67 -2.67
C PRO A 128 -11.68 20.51 -1.14
N ASP A 129 -11.88 21.60 -0.40
CA ASP A 129 -11.72 21.60 1.06
C ASP A 129 -12.70 20.65 1.78
N ASP A 130 -13.83 20.33 1.14
CA ASP A 130 -14.85 19.43 1.65
C ASP A 130 -14.69 17.95 1.21
N ALA A 131 -13.64 17.65 0.43
CA ALA A 131 -13.38 16.31 -0.08
C ALA A 131 -13.21 15.28 1.04
N ALA A 132 -13.76 14.08 0.85
CA ALA A 132 -13.80 13.02 1.84
C ALA A 132 -12.41 12.58 2.33
N VAL A 133 -11.36 12.72 1.51
CA VAL A 133 -9.97 12.48 1.89
C VAL A 133 -9.53 13.32 3.10
N HIS A 134 -10.09 14.51 3.31
CA HIS A 134 -9.77 15.37 4.44
C HIS A 134 -10.33 14.87 5.78
N ARG A 135 -11.36 14.01 5.73
CA ARG A 135 -11.95 13.36 6.92
C ARG A 135 -11.22 12.06 7.31
N HIS A 136 -10.16 11.68 6.60
CA HIS A 136 -9.40 10.47 6.88
C HIS A 136 -8.72 10.55 8.27
N PRO A 137 -8.67 9.47 9.07
CA PRO A 137 -8.09 9.50 10.42
C PRO A 137 -6.56 9.72 10.46
N ARG A 138 -5.87 9.43 9.35
CA ARG A 138 -4.45 9.76 9.14
C ARG A 138 -4.32 11.03 8.30
N ARG A 139 -3.28 11.82 8.56
CA ARG A 139 -2.95 13.04 7.79
C ARG A 139 -2.82 12.74 6.30
N LEU A 140 -3.48 13.55 5.48
CA LEU A 140 -3.33 13.55 4.03
C LEU A 140 -1.92 13.96 3.60
N ILE A 141 -1.29 13.13 2.77
CA ILE A 141 -0.02 13.42 2.12
C ILE A 141 -0.31 13.84 0.68
N ARG A 142 0.17 15.03 0.30
CA ARG A 142 0.08 15.53 -1.07
C ARG A 142 1.47 15.51 -1.69
N ILE A 143 1.58 14.97 -2.88
CA ILE A 143 2.81 14.91 -3.67
C ILE A 143 2.56 15.65 -4.98
N ALA A 144 3.39 16.63 -5.30
CA ALA A 144 3.34 17.33 -6.59
C ALA A 144 3.75 16.39 -7.73
N GLY A 145 3.22 16.64 -8.93
CA GLY A 145 3.44 15.82 -10.13
C GLY A 145 4.76 16.11 -10.83
#